data_AF-A0A235H942-F1
#
_entry.id   AF-A0A235H942-F1
#
_cell.length_a   1.000
_cell.length_b   1.000
_cell.length_c   1.000
_cell.angle_alpha   90.00
_cell.angle_beta   90.00
_cell.angle_gamma   90.00
#
_symmetry.space_group_name_H-M   'P 1'
#
loop_
_entity.id
_entity.type
_entity.pdbx_description
1 polymer ?
#
loop_
_entity_poly.entity_id
_entity_poly.type
_entity_poly.pdbx_seq_one_letter_code
_entity_poly.pdbx_strand_id
1 'polypeptide(L)'
;MPPIPPPYSTDFIRSVVLETLRETLDVAPAAARHGLEPGLVAGWVEQALRGIADPTAGAPPSGEPLSPTPMRWTPALVSRFWDMVAQTRLTDLSFSKLSGPYLLQVIRAALAPGGRHLDYGAGDGHLARLLTTQGFPTAVFEPSEQRLAASRSTMTEAEGFLGVAGSSAEPFDVIMMIEVIEHVLDEDMNETMARVHRLLQPEGTLIVTTPDSEALDFGICCDPVSGRTFHRWQHVRSFTRDNLVELLDRYGFEPVVVHAVEFSERVFGPCGGGLHTDPTFANLFNTPRPLRVGDGTSLVYIGRKKGARKPGAWRDSGSSWINRQLTVEASTHLRVIDTLSGMAPPPDDTLGRVAVPAAAMRPVKGHGWEIDYADLGLSDAIVSPADVERVRIFENALPLGPIQQELEAVCTLGRGRFQAQERAICFSSSDNCPPPQSGRDYSLTYKRRPTSR
;
A
#
# COMPACT_ATOMS: atom_id res chain seq x y z
N MET A 1 -10.42 -39.14 46.35
CA MET A 1 -11.20 -37.90 46.52
C MET A 1 -11.15 -37.13 45.22
N PRO A 2 -12.27 -36.60 44.70
CA PRO A 2 -12.22 -35.73 43.53
C PRO A 2 -11.50 -34.42 43.91
N PRO A 3 -10.83 -33.73 42.96
CA PRO A 3 -10.20 -32.46 43.25
C PRO A 3 -11.28 -31.43 43.61
N ILE A 4 -11.13 -30.82 44.79
CA ILE A 4 -11.93 -29.68 45.24
C ILE A 4 -11.65 -28.52 44.25
N PRO A 5 -12.66 -27.90 43.64
CA PRO A 5 -12.44 -26.76 42.75
C PRO A 5 -11.82 -25.60 43.54
N PRO A 6 -10.92 -24.80 42.95
CA PRO A 6 -10.32 -23.68 43.66
C PRO A 6 -11.43 -22.68 44.03
N PRO A 7 -11.37 -22.03 45.21
CA PRO A 7 -12.47 -21.23 45.76
C PRO A 7 -12.78 -19.92 44.99
N TYR A 8 -12.06 -19.60 43.92
CA TYR A 8 -12.18 -18.34 43.18
C TYR A 8 -12.20 -18.58 41.67
N SER A 9 -13.03 -17.82 40.95
CA SER A 9 -13.08 -17.90 39.47
C SER A 9 -11.85 -17.24 38.84
N THR A 10 -11.49 -17.69 37.63
CA THR A 10 -10.34 -17.15 36.87
C THR A 10 -10.48 -15.65 36.62
N ASP A 11 -11.69 -15.16 36.33
CA ASP A 11 -11.93 -13.73 36.09
C ASP A 11 -11.73 -12.88 37.35
N PHE A 12 -12.15 -13.40 38.51
CA PHE A 12 -11.94 -12.74 39.80
C PHE A 12 -10.46 -12.69 40.17
N ILE A 13 -9.73 -13.79 39.98
CA ILE A 13 -8.27 -13.82 40.19
C ILE A 13 -7.58 -12.80 39.28
N ARG A 14 -7.98 -12.72 38.00
CA ARG A 14 -7.42 -11.79 37.03
C ARG A 14 -7.67 -10.33 37.41
N SER A 15 -8.86 -9.97 37.91
CA SER A 15 -9.15 -8.59 38.32
C SER A 15 -8.30 -8.15 39.51
N VAL A 16 -8.14 -9.02 40.52
CA VAL A 16 -7.32 -8.72 41.71
C VAL A 16 -5.84 -8.59 41.35
N VAL A 17 -5.32 -9.44 40.47
CA VAL A 17 -3.92 -9.36 39.99
C VAL A 17 -3.67 -8.07 39.21
N LEU A 18 -4.56 -7.68 38.28
CA LEU A 18 -4.39 -6.47 37.48
C LEU A 18 -4.47 -5.19 38.33
N GLU A 19 -5.34 -5.16 39.34
CA GLU A 19 -5.42 -4.08 40.31
C GLU A 19 -4.11 -3.95 41.10
N THR A 20 -3.59 -5.07 41.61
CA THR A 20 -2.33 -5.11 42.38
C THR A 20 -1.13 -4.65 41.54
N LEU A 21 -1.07 -5.04 40.26
CA LEU A 21 0.01 -4.64 39.34
C LEU A 21 -0.02 -3.14 39.00
N ARG A 22 -1.20 -2.50 39.04
CA ARG A 22 -1.36 -1.06 38.75
C ARG A 22 -0.92 -0.17 39.91
N GLU A 23 -0.98 -0.67 41.14
CA GLU A 23 -0.79 0.12 42.37
C GLU A 23 0.59 -0.10 43.03
N THR A 24 1.66 -0.28 42.24
CA THR A 24 3.07 -0.42 42.69
C THR A 24 3.51 -1.79 43.25
N LEU A 25 2.78 -2.88 42.96
CA LEU A 25 3.08 -4.26 43.40
C LEU A 25 2.92 -4.52 44.91
N ASP A 26 2.42 -3.56 45.69
CA ASP A 26 2.06 -3.80 47.09
C ASP A 26 0.76 -4.62 47.17
N VAL A 27 0.87 -5.84 47.69
CA VAL A 27 -0.25 -6.80 47.78
C VAL A 27 -1.21 -6.48 48.94
N ALA A 28 -0.76 -5.74 49.95
CA ALA A 28 -1.55 -5.56 51.18
C ALA A 28 -2.84 -4.72 50.97
N PRO A 29 -2.82 -3.60 50.21
CA PRO A 29 -4.03 -2.81 49.96
C PRO A 29 -5.06 -3.52 49.07
N ALA A 30 -4.60 -4.32 48.10
CA ALA A 30 -5.47 -5.10 47.22
C ALA A 30 -6.10 -6.28 47.97
N ALA A 31 -5.30 -7.01 48.75
CA ALA A 31 -5.78 -8.11 49.59
C ALA A 31 -6.83 -7.65 50.60
N ALA A 32 -6.61 -6.51 51.26
CA ALA A 32 -7.56 -5.94 52.22
C ALA A 32 -8.92 -5.57 51.59
N ARG A 33 -8.93 -5.01 50.37
CA ARG A 33 -10.17 -4.62 49.66
C ARG A 33 -11.03 -5.82 49.30
N HIS A 34 -10.41 -6.94 48.94
CA HIS A 34 -11.10 -8.15 48.52
C HIS A 34 -11.31 -9.17 49.66
N GLY A 35 -10.91 -8.81 50.89
CA GLY A 35 -11.01 -9.71 52.05
C GLY A 35 -10.16 -10.97 51.92
N LEU A 36 -9.00 -10.87 51.25
CA LEU A 36 -8.11 -11.99 50.94
C LEU A 36 -6.86 -11.94 51.84
N GLU A 37 -6.26 -13.11 52.07
CA GLU A 37 -4.95 -13.20 52.70
C GLU A 37 -3.86 -12.67 51.75
N PRO A 38 -2.96 -11.77 52.20
CA PRO A 38 -1.92 -11.20 51.35
C PRO A 38 -1.02 -12.24 50.67
N GLY A 39 -0.74 -13.37 51.35
CA GLY A 39 0.05 -14.46 50.79
C GLY A 39 -0.62 -15.17 49.61
N LEU A 40 -1.95 -15.21 49.57
CA LEU A 40 -2.71 -15.77 48.45
C LEU A 40 -2.66 -14.86 47.22
N VAL A 41 -2.85 -13.56 47.43
CA VAL A 41 -2.72 -12.55 46.36
C VAL A 41 -1.30 -12.49 45.83
N ALA A 42 -0.29 -12.57 46.70
CA ALA A 42 1.10 -12.67 46.31
C ALA A 42 1.37 -13.88 45.41
N GLY A 43 0.83 -15.06 45.74
CA GLY A 43 0.96 -16.25 44.90
C GLY A 43 0.31 -16.13 43.51
N TRP A 44 -0.84 -15.44 43.41
CA TRP A 44 -1.49 -15.17 42.12
C TRP A 44 -0.71 -14.16 41.27
N VAL A 45 -0.20 -13.10 41.89
CA VAL A 45 0.66 -12.11 41.23
C VAL A 45 1.96 -12.76 40.76
N GLU A 46 2.59 -13.59 41.59
CA GLU A 46 3.79 -14.35 41.24
C GLU A 46 3.52 -15.31 40.07
N GLN A 47 2.41 -16.04 40.08
CA GLN A 47 2.05 -16.94 38.99
C GLN A 47 1.75 -16.19 37.68
N ALA A 48 1.11 -15.02 37.75
CA ALA A 48 0.87 -14.16 36.59
C ALA A 48 2.17 -13.55 36.05
N LEU A 49 3.07 -13.13 36.94
CA LEU A 49 4.41 -12.65 36.59
C LEU A 49 5.29 -13.77 36.05
N ARG A 50 5.15 -15.03 36.47
CA ARG A 50 5.82 -16.18 35.83
C ARG A 50 5.36 -16.42 34.38
N GLY A 51 4.18 -15.93 34.00
CA GLY A 51 3.65 -15.98 32.63
C GLY A 51 4.04 -14.77 31.76
N ILE A 52 4.59 -13.71 32.36
CA ILE A 52 5.15 -12.54 31.66
C ILE A 52 6.66 -12.65 31.83
N ALA A 53 7.41 -12.89 30.75
CA ALA A 53 8.87 -12.97 30.86
C ALA A 53 9.43 -11.80 31.70
N ASP A 54 10.09 -12.16 32.80
CA ASP A 54 10.65 -11.27 33.80
C ASP A 54 11.57 -10.23 33.13
N PRO A 55 11.24 -8.92 33.15
CA PRO A 55 12.10 -7.88 32.60
C PRO A 55 13.38 -7.65 33.44
N THR A 56 13.47 -8.30 34.60
CA THR A 56 14.63 -8.35 35.50
C THR A 56 15.27 -9.73 35.60
N ALA A 57 14.97 -10.66 34.68
CA ALA A 57 15.78 -11.87 34.52
C ALA A 57 17.22 -11.41 34.29
N GLY A 58 18.00 -11.49 35.36
CA GLY A 58 19.29 -10.84 35.46
C GLY A 58 20.19 -11.27 34.33
N ALA A 59 21.13 -10.39 33.98
CA ALA A 59 22.29 -10.79 33.21
C ALA A 59 22.77 -12.17 33.71
N PRO A 60 23.06 -13.12 32.80
CA PRO A 60 23.56 -14.43 33.19
C PRO A 60 24.71 -14.28 34.18
N PRO A 61 24.86 -15.21 35.15
CA PRO A 61 26.00 -15.19 36.05
C PRO A 61 27.29 -14.99 35.24
N SER A 62 28.09 -14.01 35.66
CA SER A 62 29.30 -13.60 34.96
C SER A 62 30.21 -14.80 34.72
N GLY A 63 30.27 -15.28 33.47
CA GLY A 63 31.21 -16.31 33.05
C GLY A 63 30.72 -17.33 32.03
N GLU A 64 29.41 -17.54 31.85
CA GLU A 64 28.91 -18.46 30.81
C GLU A 64 28.56 -17.73 29.50
N PRO A 65 29.00 -18.21 28.33
CA PRO A 65 28.69 -17.58 27.06
C PRO A 65 27.18 -17.69 26.75
N LEU A 66 26.51 -16.54 26.59
CA LEU A 66 25.14 -16.49 26.10
C LEU A 66 25.06 -17.11 24.70
N SER A 67 24.22 -18.13 24.56
CA SER A 67 23.92 -18.72 23.26
C SER A 67 22.77 -17.96 22.59
N PRO A 68 22.95 -17.49 21.34
CA PRO A 68 21.90 -16.78 20.61
C PRO A 68 20.64 -17.65 20.50
N THR A 69 19.52 -17.17 21.05
CA THR A 69 18.24 -17.90 21.03
C THR A 69 17.18 -17.10 20.26
N PRO A 70 16.58 -17.63 19.18
CA PRO A 70 15.54 -16.92 18.43
C PRO A 70 14.33 -16.56 19.29
N MET A 71 13.88 -15.32 19.18
CA MET A 71 12.64 -14.87 19.80
C MET A 71 11.43 -15.49 19.09
N ARG A 72 10.51 -16.08 19.86
CA ARG A 72 9.19 -16.47 19.37
C ARG A 72 8.26 -15.25 19.41
N TRP A 73 7.87 -14.76 18.25
CA TRP A 73 6.88 -13.68 18.14
C TRP A 73 5.48 -14.15 18.56
N THR A 74 4.76 -13.26 19.24
CA THR A 74 3.33 -13.39 19.58
C THR A 74 2.66 -12.06 19.25
N PRO A 75 1.32 -12.01 19.06
CA PRO A 75 0.63 -10.76 18.78
C PRO A 75 0.92 -9.65 19.81
N ALA A 76 1.01 -10.02 21.09
CA ALA A 76 1.37 -9.10 22.17
C ALA A 76 2.82 -8.57 22.05
N LEU A 77 3.77 -9.43 21.66
CA LEU A 77 5.17 -9.00 21.44
C LEU A 77 5.30 -8.12 20.20
N VAL A 78 4.55 -8.40 19.14
CA VAL A 78 4.51 -7.58 17.93
C VAL A 78 3.98 -6.18 18.24
N SER A 79 2.83 -6.07 18.92
CA SER A 79 2.29 -4.76 19.35
C SER A 79 3.31 -4.01 20.18
N ARG A 80 3.86 -4.65 21.22
CA ARG A 80 4.85 -4.01 22.12
C ARG A 80 6.09 -3.55 21.36
N PHE A 81 6.58 -4.34 20.41
CA PHE A 81 7.73 -3.96 19.58
C PHE A 81 7.44 -2.68 18.80
N TRP A 82 6.32 -2.62 18.08
CA TRP A 82 5.95 -1.45 17.29
C TRP A 82 5.62 -0.22 18.14
N ASP A 83 5.03 -0.42 19.32
CA ASP A 83 4.79 0.65 20.31
C ASP A 83 6.11 1.26 20.81
N MET A 84 7.14 0.44 21.03
CA MET A 84 8.47 0.91 21.39
C MET A 84 9.17 1.60 20.23
N VAL A 85 9.09 1.05 19.01
CA VAL A 85 9.67 1.67 17.81
C VAL A 85 9.11 3.07 17.59
N ALA A 86 7.79 3.25 17.75
CA ALA A 86 7.09 4.52 17.62
C ALA A 86 7.57 5.59 18.62
N GLN A 87 8.17 5.19 19.75
CA GLN A 87 8.71 6.10 20.77
C GLN A 87 10.18 6.48 20.54
N THR A 88 10.77 6.01 19.44
CA THR A 88 12.17 6.27 19.09
C THR A 88 12.28 6.94 17.73
N ARG A 89 13.47 7.40 17.37
CA ARG A 89 13.76 7.90 16.01
C ARG A 89 13.68 6.83 14.93
N LEU A 90 13.53 5.55 15.29
CA LEU A 90 13.31 4.49 14.29
C LEU A 90 11.99 4.66 13.54
N THR A 91 10.98 5.33 14.13
CA THR A 91 9.74 5.65 13.39
C THR A 91 9.99 6.57 12.19
N ASP A 92 11.05 7.39 12.23
CA ASP A 92 11.45 8.24 11.10
C ASP A 92 11.93 7.43 9.89
N LEU A 93 12.28 6.16 10.10
CA LEU A 93 12.71 5.22 9.07
C LEU A 93 11.56 4.43 8.45
N SER A 94 10.31 4.71 8.83
CA SER A 94 9.15 4.07 8.24
C SER A 94 9.08 4.30 6.72
N PHE A 95 8.78 3.23 5.98
CA PHE A 95 8.75 3.27 4.51
C PHE A 95 7.81 4.36 3.99
N SER A 96 6.59 4.44 4.52
CA SER A 96 5.61 5.44 4.10
C SER A 96 6.07 6.88 4.31
N LYS A 97 6.96 7.14 5.28
CA LYS A 97 7.52 8.47 5.51
C LYS A 97 8.66 8.80 4.55
N LEU A 98 9.55 7.86 4.28
CA LEU A 98 10.71 8.06 3.42
C LEU A 98 10.39 7.92 1.93
N SER A 99 9.63 6.89 1.59
CA SER A 99 9.39 6.41 0.23
C SER A 99 7.95 6.61 -0.24
N GLY A 100 7.05 7.09 0.62
CA GLY A 100 5.64 7.36 0.28
C GLY A 100 5.44 8.19 -0.99
N PRO A 101 6.16 9.32 -1.19
CA PRO A 101 6.05 10.11 -2.42
C PRO A 101 6.44 9.34 -3.70
N TYR A 102 7.38 8.40 -3.61
CA TYR A 102 7.78 7.55 -4.73
C TYR A 102 6.78 6.43 -4.96
N LEU A 103 6.32 5.77 -3.89
CA LEU A 103 5.26 4.78 -3.94
C LEU A 103 4.03 5.36 -4.62
N LEU A 104 3.64 6.58 -4.24
CA LEU A 104 2.51 7.26 -4.87
C LEU A 104 2.67 7.37 -6.39
N GLN A 105 3.87 7.64 -6.91
CA GLN A 105 4.10 7.66 -8.37
C GLN A 105 3.88 6.28 -9.00
N VAL A 106 4.29 5.22 -8.31
CA VAL A 106 4.12 3.83 -8.78
C VAL A 106 2.65 3.43 -8.80
N ILE A 107 1.91 3.71 -7.73
CA ILE A 107 0.56 3.17 -7.53
C ILE A 107 -0.56 4.10 -8.00
N ARG A 108 -0.25 5.34 -8.40
CA ARG A 108 -1.24 6.38 -8.72
C ARG A 108 -2.36 5.88 -9.62
N ALA A 109 -2.02 5.17 -10.70
CA ALA A 109 -2.99 4.68 -11.68
C ALA A 109 -3.93 3.59 -11.12
N ALA A 110 -3.55 2.94 -10.02
CA ALA A 110 -4.34 1.91 -9.33
C ALA A 110 -5.20 2.48 -8.19
N LEU A 111 -5.06 3.77 -7.86
CA LEU A 111 -5.92 4.43 -6.88
C LEU A 111 -7.29 4.72 -7.48
N ALA A 112 -8.35 4.62 -6.68
CA ALA A 112 -9.74 4.80 -7.08
C ALA A 112 -10.15 6.25 -6.83
N PRO A 113 -10.26 7.11 -7.84
CA PRO A 113 -10.25 8.53 -7.54
C PRO A 113 -11.63 9.04 -7.12
N GLY A 114 -11.66 9.86 -6.07
CA GLY A 114 -12.90 10.13 -5.32
C GLY A 114 -13.43 8.91 -4.55
N GLY A 115 -12.84 7.72 -4.75
CA GLY A 115 -13.16 6.48 -4.06
C GLY A 115 -12.56 6.42 -2.66
N ARG A 116 -13.00 5.42 -1.91
CA ARG A 116 -12.60 5.17 -0.53
C ARG A 116 -11.38 4.29 -0.50
N HIS A 117 -10.30 4.80 0.08
CA HIS A 117 -9.06 4.06 0.27
C HIS A 117 -8.91 3.63 1.72
N LEU A 118 -8.27 2.50 1.96
CA LEU A 118 -7.85 2.07 3.28
C LEU A 118 -6.34 1.84 3.30
N ASP A 119 -5.64 2.56 4.17
CA ASP A 119 -4.27 2.26 4.57
C ASP A 119 -4.33 1.22 5.70
N TYR A 120 -4.07 -0.05 5.37
CA TYR A 120 -4.14 -1.18 6.28
C TYR A 120 -2.76 -1.44 6.89
N GLY A 121 -2.62 -1.26 8.20
CA GLY A 121 -1.32 -1.19 8.87
C GLY A 121 -0.70 0.21 8.78
N ALA A 122 -1.52 1.25 8.95
CA ALA A 122 -1.15 2.63 8.66
C ALA A 122 -0.04 3.20 9.56
N GLY A 123 0.27 2.54 10.69
CA GLY A 123 1.20 3.05 11.69
C GLY A 123 0.82 4.46 12.13
N ASP A 124 1.71 5.42 11.86
CA ASP A 124 1.54 6.81 12.26
C ASP A 124 0.73 7.65 11.22
N GLY A 125 0.19 7.01 10.18
CA GLY A 125 -0.71 7.63 9.19
C GLY A 125 -0.01 8.43 8.09
N HIS A 126 1.30 8.22 7.87
CA HIS A 126 2.08 8.99 6.90
C HIS A 126 1.58 8.86 5.46
N LEU A 127 1.28 7.63 5.02
CA LEU A 127 0.77 7.37 3.67
C LEU A 127 -0.66 7.91 3.53
N ALA A 128 -1.54 7.60 4.49
CA ALA A 128 -2.90 8.14 4.48
C ALA A 128 -2.92 9.67 4.39
N ARG A 129 -2.07 10.39 5.13
CA ARG A 129 -1.92 11.86 5.02
C ARG A 129 -1.43 12.29 3.63
N LEU A 130 -0.44 11.59 3.07
CA LEU A 130 0.01 11.89 1.71
C LEU A 130 -1.13 11.72 0.70
N LEU A 131 -1.89 10.64 0.79
CA LEU A 131 -3.01 10.36 -0.11
C LEU A 131 -4.12 11.39 -0.01
N THR A 132 -4.53 11.77 1.20
CA THR A 132 -5.57 12.79 1.40
C THR A 132 -5.15 14.14 0.82
N THR A 133 -3.90 14.57 1.03
CA THR A 133 -3.38 15.81 0.41
C THR A 133 -3.29 15.75 -1.12
N GLN A 134 -3.35 14.55 -1.70
CA GLN A 134 -3.32 14.30 -3.13
C GLN A 134 -4.72 14.05 -3.71
N GLY A 135 -5.77 14.28 -2.91
CA GLY A 135 -7.17 14.16 -3.31
C GLY A 135 -7.72 12.72 -3.28
N PHE A 136 -7.07 11.81 -2.53
CA PHE A 136 -7.54 10.43 -2.37
C PHE A 136 -8.11 10.25 -0.95
N PRO A 137 -9.45 10.19 -0.80
CA PRO A 137 -10.07 10.00 0.50
C PRO A 137 -9.62 8.68 1.12
N THR A 138 -9.05 8.74 2.32
CA THR A 138 -8.36 7.58 2.92
C THR A 138 -8.76 7.38 4.38
N ALA A 139 -9.14 6.16 4.73
CA ALA A 139 -9.27 5.66 6.10
C ALA A 139 -7.99 4.95 6.53
N VAL A 140 -7.82 4.74 7.83
CA VAL A 140 -6.70 3.97 8.39
C VAL A 140 -7.19 2.78 9.20
N PHE A 141 -6.44 1.68 9.16
CA PHE A 141 -6.51 0.59 10.13
C PHE A 141 -5.12 0.37 10.72
N GLU A 142 -5.01 0.32 12.04
CA GLU A 142 -3.76 0.06 12.75
C GLU A 142 -4.08 -0.77 14.00
N PRO A 143 -3.50 -1.98 14.17
CA PRO A 143 -3.77 -2.83 15.32
C PRO A 143 -3.23 -2.28 16.66
N SER A 144 -2.17 -1.47 16.67
CA SER A 144 -1.70 -0.81 17.89
C SER A 144 -2.62 0.36 18.25
N GLU A 145 -3.28 0.29 19.41
CA GLU A 145 -4.09 1.40 19.93
C GLU A 145 -3.27 2.67 20.15
N GLN A 146 -2.02 2.53 20.59
CA GLN A 146 -1.12 3.66 20.84
C GLN A 146 -0.76 4.38 19.53
N ARG A 147 -0.41 3.62 18.48
CA ARG A 147 -0.07 4.20 17.17
C ARG A 147 -1.30 4.77 16.46
N LEU A 148 -2.43 4.09 16.57
CA LEU A 148 -3.71 4.57 16.06
C LEU A 148 -4.13 5.90 16.73
N ALA A 149 -3.86 6.09 18.01
CA ALA A 149 -4.11 7.36 18.69
C ALA A 149 -3.24 8.50 18.11
N ALA A 150 -1.98 8.22 17.78
CA ALA A 150 -1.08 9.19 17.14
C ALA A 150 -1.49 9.51 15.69
N SER A 151 -1.94 8.52 14.91
CA SER A 151 -2.45 8.77 13.55
C SER A 151 -3.72 9.62 13.60
N ARG A 152 -4.65 9.32 14.52
CA ARG A 152 -5.86 10.12 14.73
C ARG A 152 -5.55 11.57 15.05
N SER A 153 -4.68 11.83 16.02
CA SER A 153 -4.38 13.21 16.45
C SER A 153 -3.78 14.05 15.33
N THR A 154 -3.04 13.44 14.39
CA THR A 154 -2.44 14.15 13.25
C THR A 154 -3.33 14.25 12.02
N MET A 155 -4.39 13.43 11.92
CA MET A 155 -5.26 13.34 10.74
C MET A 155 -6.69 13.85 10.96
N THR A 156 -7.13 14.10 12.18
CA THR A 156 -8.54 14.44 12.49
C THR A 156 -9.04 15.68 11.74
N GLU A 157 -8.17 16.63 11.43
CA GLU A 157 -8.50 17.85 10.67
C GLU A 157 -8.13 17.77 9.18
N ALA A 158 -7.58 16.64 8.72
CA ALA A 158 -7.19 16.48 7.34
C ALA A 158 -8.43 16.27 6.45
N GLU A 159 -8.65 17.18 5.50
CA GLU A 159 -9.67 17.03 4.47
C GLU A 159 -9.46 15.71 3.71
N GLY A 160 -10.54 14.95 3.50
CA GLY A 160 -10.49 13.63 2.87
C GLY A 160 -10.11 12.47 3.81
N PHE A 161 -9.83 12.71 5.10
CA PHE A 161 -9.67 11.62 6.06
C PHE A 161 -11.03 10.97 6.36
N LEU A 162 -11.15 9.67 6.07
CA LEU A 162 -12.40 8.92 6.23
C LEU A 162 -12.56 8.31 7.64
N GLY A 163 -11.61 8.56 8.53
CA GLY A 163 -11.61 8.03 9.90
C GLY A 163 -10.89 6.68 10.03
N VAL A 164 -11.20 5.97 11.11
CA VAL A 164 -10.60 4.69 11.43
C VAL A 164 -11.54 3.55 11.07
N ALA A 165 -11.05 2.60 10.26
CA ALA A 165 -11.81 1.45 9.83
C ALA A 165 -11.96 0.43 10.98
N GLY A 166 -13.18 0.28 11.48
CA GLY A 166 -13.55 -0.80 12.40
C GLY A 166 -13.95 -2.09 11.67
N SER A 167 -14.40 -3.09 12.44
CA SER A 167 -14.93 -4.35 11.88
C SER A 167 -16.20 -4.16 11.03
N SER A 168 -16.96 -3.10 11.30
CA SER A 168 -18.20 -2.72 10.62
C SER A 168 -18.02 -1.63 9.56
N ALA A 169 -16.79 -1.34 9.14
CA ALA A 169 -16.54 -0.33 8.11
C ALA A 169 -17.20 -0.74 6.78
N GLU A 170 -17.73 0.25 6.07
CA GLU A 170 -18.19 0.05 4.68
C GLU A 170 -17.01 -0.35 3.78
N PRO A 171 -17.25 -1.12 2.70
CA PRO A 171 -16.16 -1.59 1.88
C PRO A 171 -15.48 -0.47 1.08
N PHE A 172 -14.19 -0.64 0.86
CA PHE A 172 -13.26 0.30 0.22
C PHE A 172 -13.02 -0.08 -1.24
N ASP A 173 -12.85 0.94 -2.08
CA ASP A 173 -12.50 0.76 -3.49
C ASP A 173 -11.04 0.33 -3.65
N VAL A 174 -10.17 0.77 -2.73
CA VAL A 174 -8.76 0.37 -2.68
C VAL A 174 -8.33 0.06 -1.26
N ILE A 175 -7.65 -1.06 -1.07
CA ILE A 175 -6.93 -1.37 0.17
C ILE A 175 -5.44 -1.44 -0.14
N MET A 176 -4.63 -0.77 0.69
CA MET A 176 -3.18 -0.76 0.61
C MET A 176 -2.61 -1.43 1.86
N MET A 177 -1.73 -2.41 1.67
CA MET A 177 -0.94 -3.07 2.72
C MET A 177 0.54 -2.80 2.41
N ILE A 178 1.08 -1.70 2.94
CA ILE A 178 2.40 -1.18 2.55
C ILE A 178 3.42 -1.52 3.63
N GLU A 179 4.29 -2.48 3.35
CA GLU A 179 5.24 -3.07 4.32
C GLU A 179 4.52 -3.62 5.55
N VAL A 180 3.61 -4.58 5.32
CA VAL A 180 2.71 -5.13 6.35
C VAL A 180 2.67 -6.65 6.34
N ILE A 181 2.57 -7.25 5.16
CA ILE A 181 2.31 -8.68 5.01
C ILE A 181 3.46 -9.56 5.53
N GLU A 182 4.68 -9.03 5.59
CA GLU A 182 5.89 -9.65 6.15
C GLU A 182 5.92 -9.67 7.68
N HIS A 183 5.08 -8.87 8.33
CA HIS A 183 4.98 -8.72 9.78
C HIS A 183 3.86 -9.56 10.40
N VAL A 184 2.81 -9.86 9.64
CA VAL A 184 1.64 -10.63 10.10
C VAL A 184 2.10 -12.01 10.59
N LEU A 185 1.63 -12.57 11.70
CA LEU A 185 2.04 -13.93 12.09
C LEU A 185 1.27 -14.98 11.30
N ASP A 186 1.79 -16.21 11.17
CA ASP A 186 1.09 -17.29 10.45
C ASP A 186 -0.29 -17.58 11.07
N GLU A 187 -0.39 -17.47 12.39
CA GLU A 187 -1.63 -17.63 13.15
C GLU A 187 -2.67 -16.52 12.86
N ASP A 188 -2.20 -15.32 12.49
CA ASP A 188 -3.05 -14.14 12.22
C ASP A 188 -3.36 -13.94 10.72
N MET A 189 -2.66 -14.65 9.83
CA MET A 189 -2.74 -14.45 8.38
C MET A 189 -4.15 -14.69 7.84
N ASN A 190 -4.81 -15.77 8.30
CA ASN A 190 -6.17 -16.10 7.87
C ASN A 190 -7.17 -15.00 8.24
N GLU A 191 -7.14 -14.50 9.47
CA GLU A 191 -8.04 -13.43 9.90
C GLU A 191 -7.76 -12.12 9.15
N THR A 192 -6.47 -11.78 9.02
CA THR A 192 -6.01 -10.58 8.32
C THR A 192 -6.52 -10.56 6.88
N MET A 193 -6.26 -11.63 6.12
CA MET A 193 -6.67 -11.68 4.72
C MET A 193 -8.19 -11.81 4.54
N ALA A 194 -8.89 -12.51 5.45
CA ALA A 194 -10.35 -12.54 5.44
C ALA A 194 -10.97 -11.15 5.69
N ARG A 195 -10.35 -10.34 6.57
CA ARG A 195 -10.74 -8.95 6.80
C ARG A 195 -10.50 -8.08 5.57
N VAL A 196 -9.30 -8.12 4.99
CA VAL A 196 -8.97 -7.39 3.75
C VAL A 196 -9.95 -7.75 2.64
N HIS A 197 -10.19 -9.04 2.42
CA HIS A 197 -11.14 -9.51 1.42
C HIS A 197 -12.57 -9.01 1.69
N ARG A 198 -13.04 -9.03 2.94
CA ARG A 198 -14.38 -8.51 3.29
C ARG A 198 -14.49 -6.99 3.09
N LEU A 199 -13.46 -6.25 3.49
CA LEU A 199 -13.43 -4.79 3.44
C LEU A 199 -13.18 -4.26 2.03
N LEU A 200 -12.70 -5.05 1.08
CA LEU A 200 -12.54 -4.59 -0.29
C LEU A 200 -13.87 -4.73 -1.05
N GLN A 201 -14.23 -3.76 -1.89
CA GLN A 201 -15.35 -3.89 -2.82
C GLN A 201 -15.15 -5.09 -3.77
N PRO A 202 -16.21 -5.67 -4.38
CA PRO A 202 -16.09 -6.77 -5.34
C PRO A 202 -15.11 -6.47 -6.50
N GLU A 203 -15.16 -5.25 -7.02
CA GLU A 203 -14.30 -4.75 -8.11
C GLU A 203 -13.13 -3.89 -7.60
N GLY A 204 -12.87 -3.93 -6.29
CA GLY A 204 -11.83 -3.12 -5.66
C GLY A 204 -10.42 -3.61 -5.95
N THR A 205 -9.45 -2.74 -5.71
CA THR A 205 -8.01 -3.00 -5.90
C THR A 205 -7.31 -3.25 -4.58
N LEU A 206 -6.52 -4.33 -4.50
CA LEU A 206 -5.58 -4.58 -3.43
C LEU A 206 -4.18 -4.22 -3.89
N ILE A 207 -3.51 -3.37 -3.11
CA ILE A 207 -2.12 -2.97 -3.33
C ILE A 207 -1.30 -3.50 -2.14
N VAL A 208 -0.22 -4.24 -2.42
CA VAL A 208 0.67 -4.77 -1.38
C VAL A 208 2.11 -4.42 -1.74
N THR A 209 2.88 -3.93 -0.77
CA THR A 209 4.34 -3.86 -0.87
C THR A 209 5.01 -4.68 0.21
N THR A 210 6.17 -5.20 -0.13
CA THR A 210 7.03 -5.98 0.76
C THR A 210 8.43 -6.07 0.15
N PRO A 211 9.50 -6.29 0.94
CA PRO A 211 10.84 -6.54 0.40
C PRO A 211 10.86 -7.73 -0.59
N ASP A 212 11.62 -7.59 -1.68
CA ASP A 212 11.87 -8.69 -2.62
C ASP A 212 13.09 -9.51 -2.20
N SER A 213 12.88 -10.79 -1.96
CA SER A 213 13.91 -11.81 -1.74
C SER A 213 14.88 -11.45 -0.61
N GLU A 214 14.34 -10.85 0.47
CA GLU A 214 15.14 -10.45 1.62
C GLU A 214 15.78 -11.68 2.29
N ALA A 215 17.08 -11.56 2.58
CA ALA A 215 17.79 -12.50 3.43
C ALA A 215 17.66 -12.09 4.90
N LEU A 216 16.63 -12.64 5.57
CA LEU A 216 16.22 -12.29 6.94
C LEU A 216 17.38 -12.33 7.96
N ASP A 217 18.31 -13.27 7.79
CA ASP A 217 19.44 -13.44 8.70
C ASP A 217 20.34 -12.19 8.80
N PHE A 218 20.42 -11.36 7.74
CA PHE A 218 21.16 -10.09 7.78
C PHE A 218 20.46 -9.00 8.59
N GLY A 219 19.16 -9.15 8.85
CA GLY A 219 18.38 -8.24 9.68
C GLY A 219 18.31 -8.64 11.15
N ILE A 220 18.93 -9.76 11.54
CA ILE A 220 18.89 -10.25 12.92
C ILE A 220 19.79 -9.41 13.83
N CYS A 221 19.20 -8.91 14.92
CA CYS A 221 19.91 -8.31 16.04
C CYS A 221 19.98 -9.29 17.22
N CYS A 222 21.01 -9.15 18.04
CA CYS A 222 21.16 -9.87 19.30
C CYS A 222 21.01 -8.88 20.46
N ASP A 223 20.12 -9.18 21.41
CA ASP A 223 20.08 -8.48 22.69
C ASP A 223 21.21 -9.01 23.60
N PRO A 224 22.21 -8.19 23.95
CA PRO A 224 23.34 -8.63 24.76
C PRO A 224 22.98 -8.91 26.22
N VAL A 225 21.79 -8.49 26.68
CA VAL A 225 21.34 -8.72 28.06
C VAL A 225 20.65 -10.08 28.17
N SER A 226 19.70 -10.38 27.26
CA SER A 226 18.93 -11.63 27.31
C SER A 226 19.47 -12.76 26.44
N GLY A 227 20.42 -12.49 25.54
CA GLY A 227 20.90 -13.46 24.53
C GLY A 227 19.88 -13.78 23.44
N ARG A 228 18.74 -13.07 23.40
CA ARG A 228 17.70 -13.28 22.38
C ARG A 228 18.09 -12.66 21.06
N THR A 229 17.74 -13.35 19.97
CA THR A 229 17.87 -12.82 18.62
C THR A 229 16.51 -12.53 18.00
N PHE A 230 16.40 -11.45 17.24
CA PHE A 230 15.16 -11.06 16.57
C PHE A 230 15.45 -10.18 15.34
N HIS A 231 14.56 -10.18 14.36
CA HIS A 231 14.69 -9.29 13.20
C HIS A 231 14.48 -7.84 13.62
N ARG A 232 15.38 -6.95 13.22
CA ARG A 232 15.38 -5.52 13.61
C ARG A 232 14.13 -4.76 13.19
N TRP A 233 13.39 -5.28 12.22
CA TRP A 233 12.11 -4.74 11.74
C TRP A 233 10.94 -5.72 11.93
N GLN A 234 11.10 -6.77 12.73
CA GLN A 234 10.06 -7.78 12.93
C GLN A 234 9.58 -8.42 11.62
N HIS A 235 10.48 -8.72 10.68
CA HIS A 235 10.11 -9.52 9.50
C HIS A 235 10.14 -10.97 9.95
N VAL A 236 9.00 -11.65 9.81
CA VAL A 236 8.87 -13.06 10.19
C VAL A 236 8.92 -13.99 8.99
N ARG A 237 8.95 -13.42 7.78
CA ARG A 237 9.04 -14.13 6.50
C ARG A 237 9.64 -13.23 5.42
N SER A 238 10.08 -13.85 4.34
CA SER A 238 10.60 -13.19 3.13
C SER A 238 9.75 -13.57 1.92
N PHE A 239 9.51 -12.61 1.04
CA PHE A 239 8.69 -12.78 -0.14
C PHE A 239 9.53 -12.74 -1.42
N THR A 240 9.18 -13.61 -2.35
CA THR A 240 9.52 -13.49 -3.76
C THR A 240 8.25 -13.13 -4.51
N ARG A 241 8.37 -12.72 -5.77
CA ARG A 241 7.20 -12.52 -6.64
C ARG A 241 6.25 -13.72 -6.62
N ASP A 242 6.80 -14.93 -6.75
CA ASP A 242 6.01 -16.14 -6.93
C ASP A 242 5.27 -16.55 -5.65
N ASN A 243 5.96 -16.53 -4.50
CA ASN A 243 5.33 -16.92 -3.24
C ASN A 243 4.35 -15.86 -2.70
N LEU A 244 4.52 -14.57 -3.04
CA LEU A 244 3.56 -13.52 -2.74
C LEU A 244 2.27 -13.72 -3.54
N VAL A 245 2.41 -13.98 -4.85
CA VAL A 245 1.26 -14.28 -5.71
C VAL A 245 0.55 -15.54 -5.23
N GLU A 246 1.29 -16.61 -4.91
CA GLU A 246 0.70 -17.85 -4.39
C GLU A 246 -0.06 -17.63 -3.07
N LEU A 247 0.51 -16.85 -2.15
CA LEU A 247 -0.14 -16.51 -0.88
C LEU A 247 -1.46 -15.76 -1.12
N LEU A 248 -1.43 -14.70 -1.93
CA LEU A 248 -2.62 -13.88 -2.21
C LEU A 248 -3.68 -14.64 -3.02
N ASP A 249 -3.24 -15.56 -3.90
CA ASP A 249 -4.10 -16.46 -4.66
C ASP A 249 -4.97 -17.35 -3.76
N ARG A 250 -4.37 -17.92 -2.69
CA ARG A 250 -5.08 -18.73 -1.69
C ARG A 250 -6.20 -17.96 -0.97
N TYR A 251 -6.08 -16.64 -0.87
CA TYR A 251 -7.08 -15.77 -0.24
C TYR A 251 -8.03 -15.09 -1.23
N GLY A 252 -8.08 -15.58 -2.46
CA GLY A 252 -9.07 -15.14 -3.45
C GLY A 252 -8.68 -13.88 -4.20
N PHE A 253 -7.40 -13.50 -4.22
CA PHE A 253 -6.91 -12.40 -5.04
C PHE A 253 -6.17 -12.92 -6.28
N GLU A 254 -6.19 -12.16 -7.36
CA GLU A 254 -5.38 -12.41 -8.54
C GLU A 254 -4.59 -11.15 -8.92
N PRO A 255 -3.32 -11.28 -9.34
CA PRO A 255 -2.52 -10.13 -9.74
C PRO A 255 -3.05 -9.52 -11.03
N VAL A 256 -3.12 -8.19 -11.06
CA VAL A 256 -3.15 -7.41 -12.30
C VAL A 256 -1.71 -7.20 -12.78
N VAL A 257 -0.82 -6.83 -11.86
CA VAL A 257 0.61 -6.67 -12.11
C VAL A 257 1.40 -6.81 -10.81
N VAL A 258 2.66 -7.25 -10.92
CA VAL A 258 3.62 -7.22 -9.82
C VAL A 258 4.90 -6.59 -10.33
N HIS A 259 5.22 -5.39 -9.86
CA HIS A 259 6.48 -4.70 -10.14
C HIS A 259 7.53 -5.06 -9.09
N ALA A 260 8.80 -4.87 -9.43
CA ALA A 260 9.93 -4.85 -8.51
C ALA A 260 10.56 -3.46 -8.63
N VAL A 261 10.61 -2.69 -7.55
CA VAL A 261 10.98 -1.28 -7.57
C VAL A 261 11.96 -1.00 -6.44
N GLU A 262 13.02 -0.26 -6.75
CA GLU A 262 13.86 0.38 -5.75
C GLU A 262 13.30 1.78 -5.44
N PHE A 263 12.94 2.00 -4.17
CA PHE A 263 12.41 3.26 -3.69
C PHE A 263 13.49 4.15 -3.07
N SER A 264 14.32 4.75 -3.92
CA SER A 264 15.42 5.63 -3.50
C SER A 264 15.48 6.93 -4.29
N GLU A 265 16.16 7.93 -3.72
CA GLU A 265 16.54 9.17 -4.42
C GLU A 265 17.37 8.90 -5.69
N ARG A 266 18.03 7.73 -5.80
CA ARG A 266 18.75 7.37 -7.02
C ARG A 266 17.80 7.15 -8.19
N VAL A 267 16.65 6.53 -7.93
CA VAL A 267 15.62 6.24 -8.93
C VAL A 267 14.67 7.42 -9.11
N PHE A 268 14.25 8.06 -8.01
CA PHE A 268 13.19 9.07 -8.03
C PHE A 268 13.65 10.49 -7.67
N GLY A 269 14.90 10.70 -7.31
CA GLY A 269 15.40 11.99 -6.86
C GLY A 269 15.75 12.96 -7.99
N PRO A 270 15.87 14.26 -7.68
CA PRO A 270 16.18 15.30 -8.66
C PRO A 270 17.65 15.30 -9.13
N CYS A 271 18.56 14.71 -8.35
CA CYS A 271 19.99 14.77 -8.60
C CYS A 271 20.44 13.63 -9.52
N GLY A 272 20.64 13.93 -10.82
CA GLY A 272 21.35 13.04 -11.75
C GLY A 272 20.50 12.28 -12.77
N GLY A 273 19.18 12.53 -12.82
CA GLY A 273 18.29 11.97 -13.84
C GLY A 273 17.34 10.88 -13.39
N GLY A 274 16.86 10.95 -12.15
CA GLY A 274 15.78 10.08 -11.68
C GLY A 274 14.45 10.36 -12.40
N LEU A 275 13.54 9.39 -12.31
CA LEU A 275 12.20 9.36 -12.94
C LEU A 275 11.38 10.63 -12.66
N HIS A 276 11.60 11.29 -11.52
CA HIS A 276 10.85 12.50 -11.16
C HIS A 276 11.27 13.75 -11.98
N THR A 277 12.47 13.75 -12.58
CA THR A 277 12.98 14.91 -13.34
C THR A 277 12.54 14.94 -14.79
N ASP A 278 12.10 13.81 -15.32
CA ASP A 278 11.65 13.69 -16.70
C ASP A 278 10.14 13.36 -16.73
N PRO A 279 9.30 14.27 -17.23
CA PRO A 279 7.86 14.09 -17.34
C PRO A 279 7.42 12.83 -18.08
N THR A 280 8.28 12.30 -18.95
CA THR A 280 8.05 11.03 -19.67
C THR A 280 7.79 9.87 -18.70
N PHE A 281 8.27 9.93 -17.45
CA PHE A 281 8.16 8.83 -16.51
C PHE A 281 7.00 8.90 -15.54
N ALA A 282 6.28 10.02 -15.47
CA ALA A 282 5.20 10.21 -14.51
C ALA A 282 4.03 9.21 -14.71
N ASN A 283 3.95 8.53 -15.87
CA ASN A 283 3.00 7.44 -16.11
C ASN A 283 3.64 6.09 -16.44
N LEU A 284 4.94 5.90 -16.16
CA LEU A 284 5.67 4.66 -16.47
C LEU A 284 4.96 3.42 -15.90
N PHE A 285 4.41 3.56 -14.69
CA PHE A 285 3.75 2.48 -13.95
C PHE A 285 2.26 2.30 -14.31
N ASN A 286 1.71 3.09 -15.22
CA ASN A 286 0.33 2.92 -15.71
C ASN A 286 0.26 1.79 -16.75
N THR A 287 0.67 0.58 -16.36
CA THR A 287 0.76 -0.57 -17.26
C THR A 287 0.51 -1.86 -16.48
N PRO A 288 -0.21 -2.84 -17.06
CA PRO A 288 -0.31 -4.18 -16.47
C PRO A 288 0.97 -4.99 -16.68
N ARG A 289 1.97 -4.45 -17.40
CA ARG A 289 3.23 -5.13 -17.65
C ARG A 289 4.16 -5.01 -16.43
N PRO A 290 4.69 -6.12 -15.90
CA PRO A 290 5.67 -6.10 -14.82
C PRO A 290 6.90 -5.28 -15.18
N LEU A 291 7.31 -4.41 -14.25
CA LEU A 291 8.53 -3.61 -14.36
C LEU A 291 9.51 -4.03 -13.28
N ARG A 292 10.80 -4.04 -13.60
CA ARG A 292 11.91 -4.06 -12.65
C ARG A 292 12.62 -2.72 -12.75
N VAL A 293 12.57 -1.90 -11.71
CA VAL A 293 13.14 -0.55 -11.72
C VAL A 293 14.27 -0.46 -10.69
N GLY A 294 15.43 0.01 -11.12
CA GLY A 294 16.65 0.02 -10.32
C GLY A 294 17.02 -1.39 -9.88
N ASP A 295 17.37 -1.51 -8.60
CA ASP A 295 17.77 -2.78 -8.01
C ASP A 295 16.55 -3.66 -7.66
N GLY A 296 15.33 -3.15 -7.79
CA GLY A 296 14.09 -3.92 -7.63
C GLY A 296 13.91 -4.50 -6.24
N THR A 297 14.32 -3.77 -5.20
CA THR A 297 14.40 -4.26 -3.82
C THR A 297 13.06 -4.47 -3.13
N SER A 298 11.98 -3.91 -3.66
CA SER A 298 10.63 -4.02 -3.10
C SER A 298 9.65 -4.50 -4.16
N LEU A 299 8.80 -5.46 -3.82
CA LEU A 299 7.68 -5.87 -4.65
C LEU A 299 6.54 -4.86 -4.50
N VAL A 300 5.85 -4.58 -5.61
CA VAL A 300 4.60 -3.82 -5.64
C VAL A 300 3.57 -4.64 -6.37
N TYR A 301 2.74 -5.35 -5.60
CA TYR A 301 1.61 -6.12 -6.11
C TYR A 301 0.40 -5.20 -6.24
N ILE A 302 -0.21 -5.21 -7.42
CA ILE A 302 -1.52 -4.60 -7.67
C ILE A 302 -2.42 -5.72 -8.18
N GLY A 303 -3.49 -6.00 -7.45
CA GLY A 303 -4.40 -7.08 -7.77
C GLY A 303 -5.83 -6.78 -7.37
N ARG A 304 -6.68 -7.77 -7.55
CA ARG A 304 -8.13 -7.67 -7.35
C ARG A 304 -8.69 -9.01 -6.90
N LYS A 305 -9.96 -9.03 -6.51
CA LYS A 305 -10.64 -10.30 -6.21
C LYS A 305 -10.76 -11.17 -7.44
N LYS A 306 -10.59 -12.48 -7.27
CA LYS A 306 -10.84 -13.48 -8.31
C LYS A 306 -12.29 -13.37 -8.79
N GLY A 307 -12.46 -13.38 -10.11
CA GLY A 307 -13.77 -13.27 -10.74
C GLY A 307 -14.31 -11.84 -10.88
N ALA A 308 -13.60 -10.83 -10.36
CA ALA A 308 -13.90 -9.43 -10.66
C ALA A 308 -13.79 -9.16 -12.17
N ARG A 309 -14.59 -8.23 -12.68
CA ARG A 309 -14.63 -7.87 -14.10
C ARG A 309 -13.26 -7.29 -14.52
N LYS A 310 -12.65 -7.84 -15.56
CA LYS A 310 -11.40 -7.28 -16.14
C LYS A 310 -11.71 -5.86 -16.66
N PRO A 311 -10.93 -4.82 -16.31
CA PRO A 311 -11.04 -3.52 -16.96
C PRO A 311 -11.01 -3.73 -18.48
N GLY A 312 -11.95 -3.12 -19.19
CA GLY A 312 -12.26 -3.47 -20.59
C GLY A 312 -11.09 -3.39 -21.58
N ALA A 313 -10.02 -2.65 -21.27
CA ALA A 313 -8.85 -2.46 -22.12
C ALA A 313 -7.71 -3.49 -21.90
N TRP A 314 -7.75 -4.26 -20.80
CA TRP A 314 -6.70 -5.24 -20.46
C TRP A 314 -7.28 -6.66 -20.38
N ARG A 315 -8.22 -6.96 -21.27
CA ARG A 315 -8.61 -8.35 -21.50
C ARG A 315 -7.38 -9.10 -22.01
N ASP A 316 -7.11 -10.25 -21.40
CA ASP A 316 -6.12 -11.21 -21.88
C ASP A 316 -6.32 -11.44 -23.37
N SER A 317 -5.49 -10.81 -24.19
CA SER A 317 -5.36 -11.14 -25.61
C SER A 317 -4.53 -12.42 -25.79
N GLY A 318 -4.20 -13.14 -24.71
CA GLY A 318 -3.24 -14.24 -24.73
C GLY A 318 -1.82 -13.80 -25.08
N SER A 319 -1.56 -12.49 -25.02
CA SER A 319 -0.37 -11.92 -25.64
C SER A 319 0.84 -11.94 -24.71
N SER A 320 1.95 -12.48 -25.22
CA SER A 320 3.23 -12.69 -24.50
C SER A 320 3.90 -11.43 -23.94
N TRP A 321 3.44 -10.23 -24.32
CA TRP A 321 4.03 -8.94 -23.90
C TRP A 321 3.72 -8.56 -22.45
N ILE A 322 2.54 -8.91 -21.90
CA ILE A 322 2.18 -8.67 -20.48
C ILE A 322 3.04 -9.53 -19.57
N ASN A 323 3.41 -10.73 -20.03
CA ASN A 323 4.17 -11.70 -19.23
C ASN A 323 5.68 -11.43 -19.20
N ARG A 324 6.19 -10.52 -20.05
CA ARG A 324 7.64 -10.24 -20.13
C ARG A 324 8.00 -9.04 -19.27
N GLN A 325 8.71 -9.26 -18.15
CA GLN A 325 9.22 -8.18 -17.30
C GLN A 325 10.16 -7.26 -18.08
N LEU A 326 10.02 -5.94 -17.87
CA LEU A 326 10.86 -4.92 -18.47
C LEU A 326 11.76 -4.30 -17.40
N THR A 327 13.06 -4.20 -17.68
CA THR A 327 14.04 -3.66 -16.73
C THR A 327 14.38 -2.22 -17.07
N VAL A 328 14.28 -1.34 -16.08
CA VAL A 328 14.64 0.08 -16.14
C VAL A 328 15.80 0.29 -15.17
N GLU A 329 17.00 0.50 -15.70
CA GLU A 329 18.19 0.79 -14.89
C GLU A 329 18.04 2.18 -14.23
N ALA A 330 18.52 2.33 -12.99
CA ALA A 330 18.41 3.61 -12.28
C ALA A 330 19.27 4.74 -12.90
N SER A 331 20.23 4.39 -13.76
CA SER A 331 21.23 5.32 -14.31
C SER A 331 21.07 5.52 -15.81
N THR A 332 19.93 6.02 -16.32
CA THR A 332 19.93 6.48 -17.72
C THR A 332 18.69 7.27 -18.14
N HIS A 333 18.88 8.54 -18.49
CA HIS A 333 17.98 9.29 -19.39
C HIS A 333 17.91 8.68 -20.81
N LEU A 334 19.01 8.06 -21.29
CA LEU A 334 19.18 7.66 -22.70
C LEU A 334 18.68 6.24 -23.06
N ARG A 335 18.71 5.27 -22.15
CA ARG A 335 18.31 3.87 -22.44
C ARG A 335 16.80 3.63 -22.33
N VAL A 336 16.09 4.46 -21.58
CA VAL A 336 14.67 4.22 -21.34
C VAL A 336 13.86 4.55 -22.60
N ILE A 337 14.17 5.62 -23.34
CA ILE A 337 13.45 5.98 -24.58
C ILE A 337 13.40 4.80 -25.58
N ASP A 338 14.53 4.10 -25.78
CA ASP A 338 14.58 2.88 -26.61
C ASP A 338 13.77 1.72 -26.03
N THR A 339 13.69 1.62 -24.70
CA THR A 339 12.94 0.59 -23.97
C THR A 339 11.43 0.88 -23.93
N LEU A 340 11.02 2.16 -23.88
CA LEU A 340 9.64 2.66 -23.89
C LEU A 340 8.93 2.38 -25.22
N SER A 341 9.68 2.34 -26.33
CA SER A 341 9.15 1.93 -27.65
C SER A 341 8.53 0.52 -27.61
N GLY A 342 8.94 -0.33 -26.65
CA GLY A 342 8.34 -1.64 -26.38
C GLY A 342 7.28 -1.68 -25.27
N MET A 343 6.96 -0.55 -24.62
CA MET A 343 5.96 -0.45 -23.53
C MET A 343 4.54 -0.20 -24.01
N ALA A 344 4.34 0.20 -25.27
CA ALA A 344 3.01 0.31 -25.84
C ALA A 344 2.34 -1.09 -25.83
N PRO A 345 1.10 -1.22 -25.33
CA PRO A 345 0.35 -2.44 -25.56
C PRO A 345 0.33 -2.73 -27.06
N PRO A 346 0.37 -4.02 -27.48
CA PRO A 346 0.19 -4.36 -28.88
C PRO A 346 -1.14 -3.76 -29.34
N PRO A 347 -1.23 -3.37 -30.62
CA PRO A 347 -2.46 -2.86 -31.17
C PRO A 347 -3.58 -3.85 -30.87
N ASP A 348 -4.57 -3.41 -30.08
CA ASP A 348 -5.86 -4.07 -30.02
C ASP A 348 -6.52 -3.76 -31.37
N ASP A 349 -6.70 -4.78 -32.22
CA ASP A 349 -7.29 -4.60 -33.55
C ASP A 349 -8.71 -4.02 -33.49
N THR A 350 -9.37 -4.08 -32.32
CA THR A 350 -10.67 -3.48 -32.05
C THR A 350 -10.59 -2.00 -31.64
N LEU A 351 -9.40 -1.47 -31.38
CA LEU A 351 -9.16 -0.07 -31.02
C LEU A 351 -8.37 0.65 -32.13
N GLY A 352 -8.82 1.87 -32.45
CA GLY A 352 -8.09 2.82 -33.27
C GLY A 352 -7.27 3.73 -32.38
N ARG A 353 -6.20 4.30 -32.95
CA ARG A 353 -5.39 5.34 -32.30
C ARG A 353 -5.28 6.53 -33.24
N VAL A 354 -5.48 7.73 -32.72
CA VAL A 354 -5.36 8.99 -33.47
C VAL A 354 -4.37 9.91 -32.74
N ALA A 355 -3.52 10.60 -33.50
CA ALA A 355 -2.66 11.63 -32.96
C ALA A 355 -3.49 12.87 -32.63
N VAL A 356 -3.18 13.54 -31.52
CA VAL A 356 -3.83 14.79 -31.12
C VAL A 356 -2.92 15.95 -31.51
N PRO A 357 -3.28 16.78 -32.51
CA PRO A 357 -2.50 17.94 -32.86
C PRO A 357 -2.60 19.01 -31.76
N ALA A 358 -1.52 19.78 -31.55
CA ALA A 358 -1.50 20.85 -30.54
C ALA A 358 -2.64 21.87 -30.70
N ALA A 359 -3.09 22.12 -31.94
CA ALA A 359 -4.19 23.04 -32.25
C ALA A 359 -5.57 22.54 -31.76
N ALA A 360 -5.73 21.23 -31.52
CA ALA A 360 -6.97 20.66 -31.00
C ALA A 360 -7.05 20.71 -29.46
N MET A 361 -5.97 21.13 -28.78
CA MET A 361 -5.91 21.22 -27.32
C MET A 361 -6.24 22.64 -26.86
N ARG A 362 -7.33 22.79 -26.11
CA ARG A 362 -7.81 24.09 -25.64
C ARG A 362 -7.68 24.20 -24.11
N PRO A 363 -7.15 25.29 -23.55
CA PRO A 363 -7.04 25.42 -22.11
C PRO A 363 -8.44 25.55 -21.49
N VAL A 364 -8.67 24.87 -20.36
CA VAL A 364 -9.93 24.95 -19.59
C VAL A 364 -9.72 25.81 -18.35
N LYS A 365 -9.06 25.26 -17.32
CA LYS A 365 -8.74 25.93 -16.06
C LYS A 365 -7.58 25.21 -15.38
N GLY A 366 -6.70 25.97 -14.73
CA GLY A 366 -5.57 25.41 -13.98
C GLY A 366 -4.70 24.52 -14.86
N HIS A 367 -4.64 23.23 -14.53
CA HIS A 367 -3.88 22.22 -15.28
C HIS A 367 -4.68 21.53 -16.40
N GLY A 368 -5.98 21.83 -16.54
CA GLY A 368 -6.90 21.14 -17.44
C GLY A 368 -6.90 21.68 -18.88
N TRP A 369 -6.93 20.76 -19.83
CA TRP A 369 -6.98 20.97 -21.28
C TRP A 369 -8.05 20.08 -21.89
N GLU A 370 -8.81 20.62 -22.84
CA GLU A 370 -9.89 19.92 -23.53
C GLU A 370 -9.54 19.62 -24.97
N ILE A 371 -10.00 18.46 -25.45
CA ILE A 371 -9.96 18.05 -26.85
C ILE A 371 -11.39 17.65 -27.26
N ASP A 372 -11.98 18.37 -28.21
CA ASP A 372 -13.26 18.00 -28.82
C ASP A 372 -13.02 16.85 -29.80
N TYR A 373 -13.83 15.79 -29.71
CA TYR A 373 -13.71 14.64 -30.60
C TYR A 373 -13.99 14.99 -32.06
N ALA A 374 -14.77 16.04 -32.33
CA ALA A 374 -15.02 16.53 -33.69
C ALA A 374 -13.74 17.05 -34.35
N ASP A 375 -12.85 17.70 -33.59
CA ASP A 375 -11.55 18.19 -34.09
C ASP A 375 -10.63 17.04 -34.52
N LEU A 376 -10.94 15.80 -34.09
CA LEU A 376 -10.21 14.58 -34.45
C LEU A 376 -10.99 13.66 -35.41
N GLY A 377 -12.19 14.05 -35.84
CA GLY A 377 -13.07 13.22 -36.67
C GLY A 377 -13.59 11.97 -35.94
N LEU A 378 -13.71 12.01 -34.61
CA LEU A 378 -14.12 10.88 -33.77
C LEU A 378 -15.59 10.93 -33.31
N SER A 379 -16.36 11.95 -33.70
CA SER A 379 -17.75 12.12 -33.27
C SER A 379 -18.64 10.91 -33.56
N ASP A 380 -18.41 10.22 -34.68
CA ASP A 380 -19.19 9.02 -35.04
C ASP A 380 -18.63 7.74 -34.39
N ALA A 381 -17.42 7.78 -33.83
CA ALA A 381 -16.79 6.63 -33.18
C ALA A 381 -17.18 6.53 -31.70
N ILE A 382 -17.30 7.67 -31.01
CA ILE A 382 -17.61 7.77 -29.58
C ILE A 382 -19.03 8.35 -29.44
N VAL A 383 -20.04 7.47 -29.40
CA VAL A 383 -21.46 7.90 -29.36
C VAL A 383 -22.24 7.31 -28.19
N SER A 384 -21.61 6.44 -27.41
CA SER A 384 -22.26 5.74 -26.31
C SER A 384 -21.40 5.81 -25.04
N PRO A 385 -22.00 5.74 -23.85
CA PRO A 385 -21.25 5.66 -22.59
C PRO A 385 -20.21 4.54 -22.59
N ALA A 386 -20.53 3.39 -23.20
CA ALA A 386 -19.61 2.26 -23.32
C ALA A 386 -18.39 2.55 -24.23
N ASP A 387 -18.50 3.47 -25.19
CA ASP A 387 -17.37 3.92 -26.00
C ASP A 387 -16.51 4.93 -25.22
N VAL A 388 -17.14 5.83 -24.45
CA VAL A 388 -16.46 6.80 -23.58
C VAL A 388 -15.58 6.09 -22.54
N GLU A 389 -16.08 5.03 -21.91
CA GLU A 389 -15.32 4.22 -20.95
C GLU A 389 -14.04 3.58 -21.54
N ARG A 390 -13.96 3.48 -22.87
CA ARG A 390 -12.80 2.91 -23.59
C ARG A 390 -11.80 3.95 -24.05
N VAL A 391 -12.15 5.23 -24.02
CA VAL A 391 -11.23 6.30 -24.42
C VAL A 391 -10.05 6.34 -23.45
N ARG A 392 -8.83 6.32 -24.01
CA ARG A 392 -7.59 6.56 -23.27
C ARG A 392 -6.77 7.60 -23.99
N ILE A 393 -6.11 8.45 -23.21
CA ILE A 393 -5.14 9.44 -23.69
C ILE A 393 -3.73 9.03 -23.28
N PHE A 394 -2.80 9.25 -24.20
CA PHE A 394 -1.40 8.88 -24.05
C PHE A 394 -0.53 10.12 -24.27
N GLU A 395 0.53 10.23 -23.48
CA GLU A 395 1.61 11.21 -23.58
C GLU A 395 2.91 10.44 -23.86
N ASN A 396 3.62 10.74 -24.96
CA ASN A 396 4.84 10.03 -25.38
C ASN A 396 4.67 8.50 -25.40
N ALA A 397 3.56 8.05 -25.97
CA ALA A 397 3.11 6.65 -26.00
C ALA A 397 2.74 6.00 -24.66
N LEU A 398 2.91 6.67 -23.52
CA LEU A 398 2.53 6.19 -22.20
C LEU A 398 1.11 6.64 -21.82
N PRO A 399 0.27 5.75 -21.28
CA PRO A 399 -1.10 6.11 -20.94
C PRO A 399 -1.10 7.09 -19.76
N LEU A 400 -1.83 8.18 -19.88
CA LEU A 400 -2.08 9.08 -18.76
C LEU A 400 -3.07 8.42 -17.77
N GLY A 401 -2.98 8.80 -16.51
CA GLY A 401 -3.93 8.41 -15.47
C GLY A 401 -3.70 9.18 -14.17
N PRO A 402 -4.55 9.03 -13.15
CA PRO A 402 -5.71 8.12 -13.07
C PRO A 402 -6.81 8.40 -14.10
N ILE A 403 -7.54 7.35 -14.51
CA ILE A 403 -8.59 7.44 -15.53
C ILE A 403 -9.92 7.96 -14.94
N GLN A 404 -10.75 8.61 -15.75
CA GLN A 404 -12.14 9.01 -15.42
C GLN A 404 -12.29 9.81 -14.11
N GLN A 405 -11.57 10.94 -14.03
CA GLN A 405 -11.60 11.84 -12.88
C GLN A 405 -12.74 12.85 -12.95
N GLU A 406 -13.13 13.39 -11.80
CA GLU A 406 -13.93 14.61 -11.79
C GLU A 406 -13.16 15.77 -12.44
N LEU A 407 -13.85 16.57 -13.25
CA LEU A 407 -13.26 17.69 -14.00
C LEU A 407 -12.48 18.65 -13.09
N GLU A 408 -12.99 18.88 -11.89
CA GLU A 408 -12.33 19.71 -10.88
C GLU A 408 -10.95 19.16 -10.52
N ALA A 409 -10.82 17.86 -10.25
CA ALA A 409 -9.55 17.22 -9.92
C ALA A 409 -8.55 17.27 -11.10
N VAL A 410 -9.03 17.15 -12.33
CA VAL A 410 -8.19 17.36 -13.53
C VAL A 410 -7.62 18.78 -13.55
N CYS A 411 -8.44 19.78 -13.24
CA CYS A 411 -8.05 21.18 -13.32
C CYS A 411 -7.19 21.65 -12.13
N THR A 412 -7.44 21.15 -10.92
CA THR A 412 -6.78 21.60 -9.69
C THR A 412 -5.53 20.78 -9.36
N LEU A 413 -5.59 19.46 -9.48
CA LEU A 413 -4.48 18.56 -9.14
C LEU A 413 -3.63 18.22 -10.37
N GLY A 414 -4.29 18.00 -11.52
CA GLY A 414 -3.67 17.59 -12.77
C GLY A 414 -2.95 16.24 -12.67
N ARG A 415 -1.72 16.15 -13.20
CA ARG A 415 -0.76 15.05 -13.12
C ARG A 415 -1.22 13.79 -13.84
N GLY A 416 -1.52 13.93 -15.13
CA GLY A 416 -1.97 12.84 -15.99
C GLY A 416 -3.45 12.47 -15.80
N ARG A 417 -4.17 13.15 -14.91
CA ARG A 417 -5.62 12.95 -14.73
C ARG A 417 -6.38 13.32 -15.99
N PHE A 418 -7.42 12.56 -16.30
CA PHE A 418 -8.36 12.89 -17.37
C PHE A 418 -9.78 12.41 -17.08
N GLN A 419 -10.74 13.06 -17.74
CA GLN A 419 -12.16 12.71 -17.79
C GLN A 419 -12.59 12.63 -19.25
N ALA A 420 -13.07 11.48 -19.70
CA ALA A 420 -13.68 11.37 -21.03
C ALA A 420 -15.19 11.54 -20.90
N GLN A 421 -15.77 12.35 -21.79
CA GLN A 421 -17.21 12.56 -21.89
C GLN A 421 -17.68 12.19 -23.32
N GLU A 422 -18.96 12.39 -23.65
CA GLU A 422 -19.50 12.02 -24.97
C GLU A 422 -18.96 12.88 -26.13
N ARG A 423 -18.62 14.15 -25.88
CA ARG A 423 -18.20 15.10 -26.92
C ARG A 423 -16.72 15.47 -26.88
N ALA A 424 -16.11 15.35 -25.71
CA ALA A 424 -14.75 15.80 -25.48
C ALA A 424 -14.08 14.97 -24.39
N ILE A 425 -12.77 15.09 -24.33
CA ILE A 425 -11.95 14.64 -23.21
C ILE A 425 -11.25 15.84 -22.59
N CYS A 426 -11.33 15.96 -21.26
CA CYS A 426 -10.53 16.90 -20.50
C CYS A 426 -9.37 16.15 -19.82
N PHE A 427 -8.16 16.66 -19.91
CA PHE A 427 -6.96 16.02 -19.38
C PHE A 427 -5.94 17.04 -18.86
N SER A 428 -4.95 16.54 -18.13
CA SER A 428 -3.75 17.28 -17.73
C SER A 428 -2.53 16.49 -18.16
N SER A 429 -1.43 17.18 -18.47
CA SER A 429 -0.14 16.51 -18.67
C SER A 429 0.34 15.86 -17.38
N SER A 430 1.25 14.91 -17.52
CA SER A 430 1.77 14.09 -16.42
C SER A 430 2.48 14.90 -15.31
N ASP A 431 3.06 16.04 -15.67
CA ASP A 431 3.83 16.94 -14.81
C ASP A 431 3.20 18.32 -14.63
N ASN A 432 1.98 18.52 -15.15
CA ASN A 432 1.25 19.80 -15.16
C ASN A 432 1.81 20.90 -16.08
N CYS A 433 2.80 20.62 -16.93
CA CYS A 433 3.24 21.58 -17.94
C CYS A 433 2.20 21.73 -19.06
N PRO A 434 1.99 22.93 -19.63
CA PRO A 434 1.10 23.14 -20.77
C PRO A 434 1.41 22.18 -21.96
N PRO A 435 0.48 21.31 -22.38
CA PRO A 435 0.71 20.31 -23.42
C PRO A 435 1.23 20.89 -24.75
N PRO A 436 0.64 21.98 -25.33
CA PRO A 436 1.10 22.52 -26.61
C PRO A 436 2.53 23.05 -26.62
N GLN A 437 3.09 23.36 -25.44
CA GLN A 437 4.43 23.97 -25.29
C GLN A 437 5.46 22.97 -24.78
N SER A 438 5.04 21.73 -24.53
CA SER A 438 5.87 20.69 -23.89
C SER A 438 6.78 19.92 -24.85
N GLY A 439 6.54 20.01 -26.17
CA GLY A 439 7.24 19.20 -27.17
C GLY A 439 6.89 17.71 -27.14
N ARG A 440 5.81 17.32 -26.44
CA ARG A 440 5.37 15.92 -26.29
C ARG A 440 4.32 15.52 -27.32
N ASP A 441 4.30 14.22 -27.62
CA ASP A 441 3.32 13.63 -28.52
C ASP A 441 2.11 13.11 -27.74
N TYR A 442 0.91 13.54 -28.16
CA TYR A 442 -0.35 13.10 -27.57
C TYR A 442 -1.16 12.26 -28.54
N SER A 443 -1.85 11.24 -28.03
CA SER A 443 -2.76 10.41 -28.84
C SER A 443 -3.94 9.90 -28.04
N LEU A 444 -5.06 9.67 -28.72
CA LEU A 444 -6.27 9.05 -28.16
C LEU A 444 -6.51 7.68 -28.77
N THR A 445 -7.03 6.78 -27.96
CA THR A 445 -7.62 5.51 -28.43
C THR A 445 -9.14 5.57 -28.44
N TYR A 446 -9.74 4.89 -29.40
CA TYR A 446 -11.19 4.82 -29.59
C TYR A 446 -11.58 3.46 -30.14
N LYS A 447 -12.84 3.06 -30.02
CA LYS A 447 -13.33 1.79 -30.58
C LYS A 447 -13.43 1.88 -32.10
N ARG A 448 -12.76 0.98 -32.83
CA ARG A 448 -12.98 0.82 -34.27
C ARG A 448 -14.36 0.23 -34.50
N ARG A 449 -15.15 0.87 -35.36
CA ARG A 449 -16.35 0.23 -35.92
C ARG A 449 -15.92 -0.54 -37.17
N PRO A 450 -16.38 -1.78 -37.36
CA PRO A 450 -16.17 -2.48 -38.61
C PRO A 450 -16.77 -1.63 -39.72
N THR A 451 -15.99 -1.34 -40.77
CA THR A 451 -16.53 -0.74 -41.98
C THR A 451 -17.52 -1.73 -42.57
N SER A 452 -18.79 -1.34 -42.66
CA SER A 452 -19.78 -2.09 -43.44
C SER A 452 -19.27 -2.13 -44.87
N ARG A 453 -18.87 -3.32 -45.33
CA ARG A 453 -18.62 -3.57 -46.75
C ARG A 453 -19.94 -3.66 -47.50
#